data_AF-A0A941UW35-F1
#
_entry.id   AF-A0A941UW35-F1
#
_cell.length_a   1.000
_cell.length_b   1.000
_cell.length_c   1.000
_cell.angle_alpha   90.00
_cell.angle_beta   90.00
_cell.angle_gamma   90.00
#
_symmetry.space_group_name_H-M   'P 1'
#
loop_
_entity.id
_entity.type
_entity.pdbx_description
1 polymer ?
#
loop_
_entity_poly.entity_id
_entity_poly.type
_entity_poly.pdbx_seq_one_letter_code
_entity_poly.pdbx_strand_id
1 'polypeptide(L)'
;MSVYTKFCTGPTSEKATHKEDKKKLVWLHTFLGDVNLDQIDLDMIDRIRSAKLKEATKATTNRYLALVRAILIRARDEWEW
;
A
#
# COMPACT_ATOMS: atom_id res chain seq x y z
N MET A 1 -5.20 4.77 22.10
CA MET A 1 -4.41 6.01 21.88
C MET A 1 -3.56 5.76 20.63
N SER A 2 -3.85 6.48 19.55
CA SER A 2 -3.64 6.01 18.17
C SER A 2 -2.27 6.40 17.60
N VAL A 3 -1.60 5.44 16.92
CA VAL A 3 -0.16 5.40 16.57
C VAL A 3 0.21 6.30 15.36
N TYR A 4 -0.69 7.15 14.87
CA TYR A 4 -0.54 7.80 13.55
C TYR A 4 0.25 9.12 13.51
N THR A 5 0.81 9.62 14.62
CA THR A 5 1.41 10.97 14.65
C THR A 5 2.91 11.06 14.36
N LYS A 6 3.64 9.94 14.20
CA LYS A 6 5.12 9.98 14.12
C LYS A 6 5.73 10.08 12.71
N PHE A 7 4.94 10.24 11.65
CA PHE A 7 5.47 10.13 10.26
C PHE A 7 5.59 11.45 9.48
N CYS A 8 5.35 12.63 10.08
CA CYS A 8 5.17 13.88 9.30
C CYS A 8 6.18 15.02 9.56
N THR A 9 7.39 14.76 10.05
CA THR A 9 8.42 15.83 10.15
C THR A 9 9.74 15.41 9.51
N GLY A 10 9.83 15.58 8.19
CA GLY A 10 11.08 15.62 7.43
C GLY A 10 10.97 16.67 6.33
N PRO A 11 11.84 17.71 6.27
CA PRO A 11 11.73 18.77 5.28
C PRO A 11 12.51 18.38 4.03
N THR A 12 11.88 17.68 3.10
CA THR A 12 12.42 17.53 1.75
C THR A 12 11.34 17.74 0.71
N SER A 13 11.68 18.61 -0.22
CA SER A 13 10.89 19.11 -1.34
C SER A 13 10.46 17.99 -2.30
N GLU A 14 9.27 17.40 -2.12
CA GLU A 14 8.51 16.69 -3.17
C GLU A 14 6.99 16.75 -2.90
N LYS A 15 6.38 17.93 -3.10
CA LYS A 15 5.01 18.21 -2.64
C LYS A 15 3.87 17.55 -3.44
N ALA A 16 4.16 16.90 -4.56
CA ALA A 16 3.17 16.26 -5.43
C ALA A 16 3.14 14.72 -5.27
N THR A 17 4.30 14.06 -5.28
CA THR A 17 4.42 12.60 -5.25
C THR A 17 3.87 11.97 -3.97
N HIS A 18 4.17 12.58 -2.82
CA HIS A 18 3.67 12.12 -1.51
C HIS A 18 2.13 12.11 -1.39
N LYS A 19 1.43 13.01 -2.08
CA LYS A 19 -0.05 13.06 -2.04
C LYS A 19 -0.67 11.94 -2.84
N GLU A 20 -0.09 11.62 -3.99
CA GLU A 20 -0.54 10.48 -4.80
C GLU A 20 -0.31 9.17 -4.07
N ASP A 21 0.86 9.00 -3.47
CA ASP A 21 1.17 7.77 -2.72
C ASP A 21 0.28 7.63 -1.50
N LYS A 22 -0.03 8.73 -0.80
CA LYS A 22 -1.01 8.70 0.29
C LYS A 22 -2.40 8.26 -0.17
N LYS A 23 -2.87 8.73 -1.34
CA LYS A 23 -4.15 8.26 -1.91
C LYS A 23 -4.12 6.77 -2.25
N LYS A 24 -3.00 6.29 -2.81
CA LYS A 24 -2.81 4.85 -3.09
C LYS A 24 -2.88 4.04 -1.80
N LEU A 25 -2.20 4.49 -0.75
CA LEU A 25 -2.21 3.85 0.57
C LEU A 25 -3.60 3.82 1.19
N VAL A 26 -4.38 4.91 1.11
CA VAL A 26 -5.76 4.94 1.61
C VAL A 26 -6.65 3.95 0.85
N TRP A 27 -6.51 3.88 -0.48
CA TRP A 27 -7.27 2.91 -1.28
C TRP A 27 -6.87 1.46 -0.95
N LEU A 28 -5.58 1.21 -0.74
CA LEU A 28 -5.07 -0.10 -0.32
C LEU A 28 -5.52 -0.48 1.09
N HIS A 29 -5.62 0.50 2.00
CA HIS A 29 -6.10 0.29 3.36
C HIS A 29 -7.53 -0.26 3.38
N THR A 30 -8.37 0.04 2.39
CA THR A 30 -9.72 -0.56 2.28
C THR A 30 -9.69 -2.09 2.12
N PHE A 31 -8.58 -2.66 1.63
CA PHE A 31 -8.41 -4.10 1.44
C PHE A 31 -7.46 -4.74 2.47
N LEU A 32 -6.44 -3.99 2.88
CA LEU A 32 -5.32 -4.48 3.70
C LEU A 32 -5.36 -3.93 5.14
N GLY A 33 -6.26 -3.00 5.45
CA GLY A 33 -6.31 -2.32 6.74
C GLY A 33 -6.79 -3.18 7.89
N ASP A 34 -7.69 -4.13 7.60
CA ASP A 34 -8.25 -5.08 8.58
C ASP A 34 -7.65 -6.48 8.45
N VAL A 35 -6.66 -6.67 7.58
CA VAL A 35 -6.06 -7.98 7.29
C VAL A 35 -4.63 -8.00 7.82
N ASN A 36 -4.32 -8.98 8.66
CA ASN A 36 -2.96 -9.19 9.16
C ASN A 36 -2.04 -9.70 8.02
N LEU A 37 -0.74 -9.41 8.13
CA LEU A 37 0.24 -9.73 7.08
C LEU A 37 0.29 -11.22 6.71
N ASP A 38 0.03 -12.10 7.67
CA ASP A 38 -0.01 -13.56 7.52
C ASP A 38 -1.24 -14.05 6.74
N GLN A 39 -2.30 -13.24 6.67
CA GLN A 39 -3.54 -13.54 5.97
C GLN A 39 -3.53 -13.02 4.51
N ILE A 40 -2.45 -12.39 4.08
CA ILE A 40 -2.32 -11.84 2.73
C ILE A 40 -1.86 -12.94 1.78
N ASP A 41 -2.83 -13.62 1.17
CA ASP A 41 -2.58 -14.64 0.14
C ASP A 41 -2.64 -14.08 -1.30
N LEU A 42 -2.15 -14.87 -2.26
CA LEU A 42 -2.20 -14.61 -3.69
C LEU A 42 -3.62 -14.28 -4.19
N ASP A 43 -4.64 -14.95 -3.65
CA ASP A 43 -6.06 -14.67 -3.96
C ASP A 43 -6.47 -13.25 -3.55
N MET A 44 -5.99 -12.76 -2.41
CA MET A 44 -6.26 -11.39 -1.96
C MET A 44 -5.61 -10.37 -2.91
N ILE A 45 -4.36 -10.62 -3.30
CA ILE A 45 -3.65 -9.78 -4.27
C ILE A 45 -4.37 -9.79 -5.63
N ASP A 46 -4.91 -10.93 -6.07
CA ASP A 46 -5.63 -11.03 -7.33
C ASP A 46 -7.00 -10.34 -7.28
N ARG A 47 -7.69 -10.36 -6.13
CA ARG A 47 -8.89 -9.54 -5.90
C ARG A 47 -8.58 -8.05 -6.00
N ILE A 48 -7.49 -7.59 -5.37
CA ILE A 48 -7.04 -6.19 -5.45
C ILE A 48 -6.71 -5.81 -6.90
N ARG A 49 -6.00 -6.69 -7.62
CA ARG A 49 -5.70 -6.50 -9.05
C ARG A 49 -6.99 -6.36 -9.86
N SER A 50 -7.93 -7.28 -9.68
CA SER A 50 -9.20 -7.30 -10.41
C SER A 50 -10.07 -6.09 -10.11
N ALA A 51 -10.13 -5.66 -8.84
CA ALA A 51 -10.79 -4.42 -8.44
C ALA A 51 -10.15 -3.22 -9.13
N LYS A 52 -8.81 -3.13 -9.14
CA LYS A 52 -8.13 -1.98 -9.75
C LYS A 52 -8.19 -1.96 -11.27
N LEU A 53 -8.19 -3.12 -11.92
CA LEU A 53 -8.38 -3.22 -13.37
C LEU A 53 -9.76 -2.74 -13.83
N LYS A 54 -10.78 -2.81 -12.97
CA LYS A 54 -12.11 -2.25 -13.27
C LYS A 54 -12.11 -0.72 -13.22
N GLU A 55 -11.28 -0.12 -12.38
CA GLU A 55 -11.20 1.33 -12.21
C GLU A 55 -10.14 2.00 -13.10
N ALA A 56 -9.05 1.29 -13.40
CA ALA A 56 -7.84 1.89 -13.95
C ALA A 56 -7.15 0.97 -14.98
N THR A 57 -6.22 1.57 -15.73
CA THR A 57 -5.46 0.83 -16.74
C THR A 57 -4.54 -0.24 -16.12
N LYS A 58 -4.12 -1.20 -16.96
CA LYS A 58 -3.14 -2.23 -16.58
C LYS A 58 -1.84 -1.63 -16.02
N ALA A 59 -1.38 -0.52 -16.60
CA ALA A 59 -0.17 0.16 -16.15
C ALA A 59 -0.32 0.75 -14.74
N THR A 60 -1.44 1.43 -14.47
CA THR A 60 -1.74 1.98 -13.14
C THR A 60 -1.88 0.85 -12.11
N THR A 61 -2.59 -0.22 -12.45
CA THR A 61 -2.75 -1.39 -11.57
C THR A 61 -1.39 -2.00 -11.22
N ASN A 62 -0.49 -2.16 -12.18
CA ASN A 62 0.83 -2.72 -11.91
C ASN A 62 1.67 -1.84 -10.96
N ARG A 63 1.56 -0.51 -11.05
CA ARG A 63 2.20 0.41 -10.08
C ARG A 63 1.65 0.24 -8.67
N TYR A 64 0.34 0.05 -8.52
CA TYR A 64 -0.27 -0.24 -7.21
C TYR A 64 0.22 -1.58 -6.66
N LEU A 65 0.29 -2.63 -7.49
CA LEU A 65 0.80 -3.94 -7.06
C LEU A 65 2.28 -3.90 -6.67
N ALA A 66 3.11 -3.12 -7.38
CA ALA A 66 4.50 -2.91 -7.02
C ALA A 66 4.63 -2.21 -5.66
N LEU A 67 3.81 -1.19 -5.40
CA LEU A 67 3.76 -0.51 -4.10
C LEU A 67 3.38 -1.48 -2.97
N VAL A 68 2.33 -2.29 -3.17
CA VAL A 68 1.91 -3.31 -2.20
C VAL A 68 3.05 -4.30 -1.92
N ARG A 69 3.68 -4.85 -2.97
CA ARG A 69 4.80 -5.78 -2.80
C ARG A 69 5.94 -5.15 -2.02
N ALA A 70 6.30 -3.90 -2.32
CA ALA A 70 7.36 -3.22 -1.59
C ALA A 70 7.02 -3.05 -0.10
N ILE A 71 5.78 -2.69 0.22
CA ILE A 71 5.30 -2.58 1.62
C ILE A 71 5.35 -3.94 2.32
N LEU A 72 4.87 -5.00 1.68
CA LEU A 72 4.86 -6.35 2.26
C LEU A 72 6.26 -6.92 2.47
N ILE A 73 7.15 -6.73 1.50
CA ILE A 73 8.57 -7.13 1.63
C ILE A 73 9.21 -6.36 2.77
N ARG A 74 9.02 -5.04 2.83
CA ARG A 74 9.55 -4.20 3.92
C ARG A 74 8.99 -4.60 5.28
N ALA A 75 7.69 -4.85 5.38
CA ALA A 75 7.03 -5.25 6.62
C ALA A 75 7.48 -6.65 7.08
N ARG A 76 7.70 -7.59 6.14
CA ARG A 76 8.29 -8.90 6.43
C ARG A 76 9.74 -8.76 6.91
N ASP A 77 10.55 -7.96 6.20
CA ASP A 77 11.97 -7.79 6.50
C ASP A 77 12.20 -6.99 7.80
N GLU A 78 11.34 -6.02 8.13
CA GLU A 78 11.39 -5.27 9.40
C GLU A 78 10.88 -6.08 10.61
N TRP A 79 10.11 -7.16 10.40
CA TRP A 79 9.60 -7.97 11.52
C TRP A 79 10.66 -8.92 12.11
N GLU A 80 11.89 -8.96 11.57
CA GLU A 80 13.07 -9.71 12.11
C GLU A 80 12.71 -10.88 13.05
N TRP A 81 12.10 -11.93 12.48
CA TRP A 81 12.11 -13.25 13.11
C TRP A 81 13.47 -13.92 12.88
#